data_AF-A0A821PZ22-F1
#
_entry.id   AF-A0A821PZ22-F1
#
_cell.length_a   1.000
_cell.length_b   1.000
_cell.length_c   1.000
_cell.angle_alpha   90.00
_cell.angle_beta   90.00
_cell.angle_gamma   90.00
#
_symmetry.space_group_name_H-M   'P 1'
#
loop_
_entity.id
_entity.type
_entity.pdbx_description
1 polymer ?
#
loop_
_entity_poly.entity_id
_entity_poly.type
_entity_poly.pdbx_seq_one_letter_code
_entity_poly.pdbx_strand_id
1 'polypeptide(L)'
;MLQYYADDSVQLAHILKQSANLKKTQQDYDESLVNYENALNIFLEQSFEYEFYLTICNMINEMLEIYIEHKNCDYSSMVKYELIKHKFIDKHYIYVELFYENMRTVSQYDLAQSYIELADKYLAI
;
A
#
# COMPACT_ATOMS: atom_id res chain seq x y z
N MET A 1 14.22 29.63 -8.40
CA MET A 1 14.42 28.52 -9.35
C MET A 1 13.95 27.27 -8.63
N LEU A 2 12.68 26.90 -8.78
CA LEU A 2 12.07 25.72 -8.13
C LEU A 2 12.28 24.52 -9.07
N GLN A 3 12.93 23.49 -8.56
CA GLN A 3 13.35 22.29 -9.28
C GLN A 3 12.13 21.44 -9.66
N TYR A 4 11.87 21.39 -10.96
CA TYR A 4 10.84 20.60 -11.64
C TYR A 4 11.36 19.18 -11.90
N TYR A 5 11.74 18.43 -10.85
CA TYR A 5 12.23 17.04 -10.96
C TYR A 5 11.31 16.02 -10.27
N ALA A 6 10.32 16.46 -9.48
CA ALA A 6 9.38 15.57 -8.80
C ALA A 6 8.39 14.87 -9.77
N ASP A 7 8.13 15.48 -10.93
CA ASP A 7 7.09 15.02 -11.87
C ASP A 7 7.45 13.68 -12.54
N ASP A 8 8.71 13.51 -12.95
CA ASP A 8 9.16 12.32 -13.67
C ASP A 8 9.13 11.06 -12.81
N SER A 9 9.50 11.16 -11.53
CA SER A 9 9.47 10.03 -10.59
C SER A 9 8.03 9.62 -10.26
N VAL A 10 7.15 10.58 -10.01
CA VAL A 10 5.73 10.30 -9.75
C VAL A 10 5.08 9.68 -10.99
N GLN A 11 5.37 10.18 -12.18
CA GLN A 11 4.89 9.59 -13.43
C GLN A 11 5.40 8.15 -13.61
N LEU A 12 6.67 7.89 -13.32
CA LEU A 12 7.25 6.55 -13.32
C LEU A 12 6.52 5.63 -12.33
N ALA A 13 6.25 6.10 -11.11
CA ALA A 13 5.50 5.32 -10.11
C ALA A 13 4.10 4.95 -10.60
N HIS A 14 3.41 5.88 -11.27
CA HIS A 14 2.13 5.59 -11.91
C HIS A 14 2.25 4.55 -13.03
N ILE A 15 3.27 4.64 -13.88
CA ILE A 15 3.51 3.66 -14.94
C ILE A 15 3.79 2.28 -14.34
N LEU A 16 4.64 2.20 -13.32
CA LEU A 16 4.95 0.96 -12.62
C LEU A 16 3.71 0.34 -12.00
N LYS A 17 2.85 1.15 -11.34
CA LYS A 17 1.56 0.66 -10.82
C LYS A 17 0.69 0.06 -11.92
N GLN A 18 0.58 0.73 -13.07
CA GLN A 18 -0.22 0.20 -14.19
C GLN A 18 0.40 -1.05 -14.81
N SER A 19 1.73 -1.13 -14.87
CA SER A 19 2.45 -2.35 -15.27
C SER A 19 2.16 -3.49 -14.30
N ALA A 20 2.13 -3.22 -12.98
CA ALA A 20 1.78 -4.21 -11.97
C ALA A 20 0.36 -4.75 -12.15
N ASN A 21 -0.62 -3.87 -12.40
CA ASN A 21 -2.00 -4.25 -12.72
C ASN A 21 -2.08 -5.15 -13.96
N LEU A 22 -1.35 -4.79 -15.02
CA LEU A 22 -1.30 -5.57 -16.26
C LEU A 22 -0.70 -6.95 -16.01
N LYS A 23 0.41 -7.02 -15.28
CA LYS A 23 1.08 -8.27 -14.91
C LYS A 23 0.21 -9.16 -14.04
N LYS A 24 -0.52 -8.58 -13.07
CA LYS A 24 -1.54 -9.28 -12.27
C LYS A 24 -2.60 -9.92 -13.18
N THR A 25 -3.11 -9.15 -14.14
CA THR A 25 -4.10 -9.66 -15.13
C THR A 25 -3.55 -10.80 -15.98
N GLN A 26 -2.24 -10.78 -16.27
CA GLN A 26 -1.52 -11.83 -16.98
C GLN A 26 -1.14 -13.02 -16.08
N GLN A 27 -1.53 -13.00 -14.79
CA GLN A 27 -1.15 -13.97 -13.77
C GLN A 27 0.37 -14.06 -13.51
N ASP A 28 1.11 -13.03 -13.93
CA ASP A 28 2.53 -12.86 -13.62
C ASP A 28 2.67 -12.12 -12.29
N TYR A 29 2.37 -12.85 -11.21
CA TYR A 29 2.29 -12.29 -9.87
C TYR A 29 3.64 -11.85 -9.31
N ASP A 30 4.74 -12.49 -9.72
CA ASP A 30 6.09 -12.08 -9.31
C ASP A 30 6.45 -10.72 -9.88
N GLU A 31 6.27 -10.53 -11.19
CA GLU A 31 6.57 -9.24 -11.82
C GLU A 31 5.55 -8.16 -11.42
N SER A 32 4.32 -8.54 -11.11
CA SER A 32 3.33 -7.63 -10.52
C SER A 32 3.80 -7.08 -9.18
N LEU A 33 4.23 -7.95 -8.25
CA LEU A 33 4.73 -7.55 -6.93
C LEU A 33 5.96 -6.64 -7.06
N VAL A 34 6.93 -6.98 -7.90
CA VAL A 34 8.13 -6.14 -8.12
C VAL A 34 7.75 -4.75 -8.61
N ASN A 35 6.81 -4.65 -9.55
CA ASN A 35 6.35 -3.36 -10.05
C ASN A 35 5.59 -2.55 -9.00
N TYR A 36 4.76 -3.19 -8.17
CA TYR A 36 4.11 -2.53 -7.05
C TYR A 36 5.11 -2.03 -5.99
N GLU A 37 6.10 -2.85 -5.62
CA GLU A 37 7.16 -2.48 -4.67
C GLU A 37 7.95 -1.26 -5.15
N ASN A 38 8.34 -1.24 -6.42
CA ASN A 38 9.06 -0.12 -7.01
C ASN A 38 8.20 1.16 -7.03
N ALA A 39 6.92 1.06 -7.42
CA ALA A 39 6.01 2.19 -7.37
C ALA A 39 5.83 2.71 -5.93
N LEU A 40 5.70 1.79 -4.96
CA LEU A 40 5.45 2.11 -3.56
C LEU A 40 6.62 2.88 -2.96
N ASN A 41 7.85 2.43 -3.22
CA ASN A 41 9.06 3.11 -2.76
C ASN A 41 9.12 4.55 -3.30
N ILE A 42 8.83 4.75 -4.58
CA ILE A 42 8.86 6.10 -5.17
C ILE A 42 7.81 7.01 -4.54
N PHE A 43 6.57 6.52 -4.32
CA PHE A 43 5.52 7.32 -3.68
C PHE A 43 5.88 7.70 -2.23
N LEU A 44 6.46 6.78 -1.46
CA LEU A 44 6.89 7.01 -0.07
C LEU A 44 8.11 7.93 0.06
N GLU A 45 8.89 8.11 -1.01
CA GLU A 45 10.02 9.05 -1.04
C GLU A 45 9.60 10.49 -1.38
N GLN A 46 8.34 10.71 -1.80
CA GLN A 46 7.86 12.05 -2.13
C GLN A 46 7.68 12.92 -0.90
N SER A 47 8.07 14.19 -0.99
CA SER A 47 7.84 15.18 0.08
C SER A 47 6.35 15.44 0.37
N PHE A 48 5.48 15.12 -0.60
CA PHE A 48 4.02 15.24 -0.52
C PHE A 48 3.34 13.86 -0.63
N GLU A 49 3.98 12.82 -0.08
CA GLU A 49 3.48 11.43 -0.13
C GLU A 49 2.02 11.27 0.34
N TYR A 50 1.52 12.16 1.23
CA TYR A 50 0.14 12.15 1.71
C TYR A 50 -0.89 12.37 0.59
N GLU A 51 -0.53 13.07 -0.50
CA GLU A 51 -1.41 13.27 -1.66
C GLU A 51 -1.72 11.94 -2.37
N PHE A 52 -0.86 10.94 -2.19
CA PHE A 52 -1.00 9.61 -2.78
C PHE A 52 -1.60 8.59 -1.80
N TYR A 53 -2.20 9.03 -0.69
CA TYR A 53 -2.73 8.15 0.36
C TYR A 53 -3.53 6.95 -0.17
N LEU A 54 -4.57 7.23 -0.97
CA LEU A 54 -5.40 6.17 -1.55
C LEU A 54 -4.61 5.26 -2.48
N THR A 55 -3.67 5.83 -3.25
CA THR A 55 -2.86 5.06 -4.19
C THR A 55 -1.95 4.09 -3.45
N ILE A 56 -1.28 4.56 -2.39
CA ILE A 56 -0.40 3.75 -1.53
C ILE A 56 -1.19 2.63 -0.85
N CYS A 57 -2.31 2.96 -0.19
CA CYS A 57 -3.14 1.98 0.51
C CYS A 57 -3.71 0.92 -0.45
N ASN A 58 -4.20 1.33 -1.61
CA ASN A 58 -4.72 0.40 -2.61
C ASN A 58 -3.62 -0.53 -3.13
N MET A 59 -2.45 0.00 -3.47
CA MET A 59 -1.33 -0.83 -3.91
C MET A 59 -0.92 -1.86 -2.85
N ILE A 60 -0.87 -1.46 -1.58
CA ILE A 60 -0.57 -2.40 -0.50
C ILE A 60 -1.65 -3.50 -0.43
N ASN A 61 -2.94 -3.15 -0.50
CA ASN A 61 -4.01 -4.15 -0.50
C ASN A 61 -3.90 -5.13 -1.69
N GLU A 62 -3.58 -4.61 -2.88
CA GLU A 62 -3.35 -5.43 -4.08
C GLU A 62 -2.19 -6.41 -3.90
N MET A 63 -1.09 -5.98 -3.27
CA MET A 63 0.03 -6.85 -2.96
C MET A 63 -0.36 -7.92 -1.93
N LEU A 64 -1.14 -7.56 -0.92
CA LEU A 64 -1.60 -8.50 0.12
C LEU A 64 -2.50 -9.59 -0.47
N GLU A 65 -3.42 -9.24 -1.38
CA GLU A 65 -4.23 -10.20 -2.14
C GLU A 65 -3.35 -11.22 -2.86
N ILE A 66 -2.30 -10.76 -3.58
CA ILE A 66 -1.36 -11.64 -4.25
C ILE A 66 -0.63 -12.55 -3.26
N TYR A 67 -0.19 -12.04 -2.11
CA TYR A 67 0.49 -12.87 -1.11
C TYR A 67 -0.43 -13.94 -0.51
N ILE A 68 -1.69 -13.59 -0.24
CA ILE A 68 -2.71 -14.50 0.27
C ILE A 68 -3.00 -15.60 -0.74
N GLU A 69 -3.31 -15.23 -1.99
CA GLU A 69 -3.88 -16.15 -2.98
C GLU A 69 -2.83 -16.89 -3.82
N HIS A 70 -1.64 -16.29 -4.00
CA HIS A 70 -0.69 -16.74 -5.01
C HIS A 70 0.75 -16.93 -4.51
N LYS A 71 1.03 -16.65 -3.22
CA LYS A 71 2.34 -16.88 -2.60
C LYS A 71 2.27 -17.73 -1.33
N ASN A 72 1.34 -18.69 -1.30
CA ASN A 72 1.18 -19.63 -0.18
C ASN A 72 0.98 -18.93 1.17
N CYS A 73 0.30 -17.78 1.18
CA CYS A 73 0.17 -16.94 2.37
C CYS A 73 1.54 -16.62 2.99
N ASP A 74 2.45 -16.00 2.24
CA ASP A 74 3.72 -15.50 2.80
C ASP A 74 3.43 -14.43 3.87
N TYR A 75 3.25 -14.90 5.10
CA TYR A 75 2.88 -14.10 6.25
C TYR A 75 3.92 -13.04 6.57
N SER A 76 5.20 -13.32 6.32
CA SER A 76 6.27 -12.36 6.59
C SER A 76 6.10 -11.12 5.71
N SER A 77 5.85 -11.34 4.42
CA SER A 77 5.60 -10.24 3.47
C SER A 77 4.29 -9.52 3.78
N MET A 78 3.24 -10.25 4.13
CA MET A 78 1.96 -9.64 4.52
C MET A 78 2.09 -8.71 5.73
N VAL A 79 2.74 -9.17 6.80
CA VAL A 79 2.97 -8.35 8.01
C VAL A 79 3.83 -7.13 7.69
N LYS A 80 4.86 -7.28 6.85
CA LYS A 80 5.70 -6.16 6.40
C LYS A 80 4.86 -5.06 5.74
N TYR A 81 4.01 -5.41 4.78
CA TYR A 81 3.24 -4.42 4.03
C TYR A 81 2.10 -3.80 4.84
N GLU A 82 1.44 -4.58 5.71
CA GLU A 82 0.48 -4.01 6.67
C GLU A 82 1.16 -3.06 7.67
N LEU A 83 2.36 -3.37 8.16
CA LEU A 83 3.10 -2.45 9.03
C LEU A 83 3.50 -1.16 8.31
N ILE A 84 3.88 -1.23 7.04
CA ILE A 84 4.18 -0.04 6.22
C ILE A 84 2.94 0.84 6.07
N LYS A 85 1.80 0.23 5.70
CA LYS A 85 0.51 0.93 5.58
C LYS A 85 0.12 1.60 6.89
N HIS A 86 0.22 0.89 8.02
CA HIS A 86 -0.08 1.45 9.32
C HIS A 86 0.82 2.64 9.69
N LYS A 87 2.14 2.50 9.55
CA LYS A 87 3.08 3.60 9.82
C LYS A 87 2.82 4.83 8.94
N PHE A 88 2.44 4.60 7.68
CA PHE A 88 2.09 5.67 6.76
C PHE A 88 0.79 6.38 7.20
N ILE A 89 -0.26 5.63 7.55
CA ILE A 89 -1.52 6.18 8.07
C ILE A 89 -1.28 7.00 9.34
N ASP A 90 -0.54 6.45 10.30
CA ASP A 90 -0.25 7.10 11.58
C ASP A 90 0.53 8.41 11.39
N LYS A 91 1.54 8.40 10.52
CA LYS A 91 2.34 9.59 10.19
C LYS A 91 1.49 10.71 9.61
N HIS A 92 0.47 10.37 8.83
CA HIS A 92 -0.38 11.33 8.10
C HIS A 92 -1.79 11.46 8.68
N TYR A 93 -2.02 10.96 9.90
CA TYR A 93 -3.34 10.90 10.55
C TYR A 93 -4.09 12.24 10.50
N ILE A 94 -3.40 13.36 10.75
CA ILE A 94 -3.99 14.70 10.75
C ILE A 94 -4.43 15.13 9.34
N TYR A 95 -3.64 14.82 8.30
CA TYR A 95 -4.00 15.11 6.92
C TYR A 95 -5.13 14.22 6.42
N VAL A 96 -5.17 12.96 6.87
CA VAL A 96 -6.26 12.02 6.62
C VAL A 96 -7.55 12.48 7.31
N GLU A 97 -7.52 12.89 8.58
CA GLU A 97 -8.71 13.43 9.26
C GLU A 97 -9.27 14.67 8.55
N LEU A 98 -8.41 15.60 8.12
CA LEU A 98 -8.82 16.83 7.44
C LEU A 98 -9.37 16.60 6.03
N PHE A 99 -8.85 15.61 5.28
CA PHE A 99 -9.40 15.22 3.97
C PHE A 99 -10.68 14.36 4.09
N TYR A 100 -10.85 13.63 5.20
CA TYR A 100 -11.89 12.60 5.35
C TYR A 100 -12.88 12.84 6.51
N GLU A 101 -13.14 14.10 6.90
CA GLU A 101 -14.28 14.42 7.79
C GLU A 101 -15.65 13.90 7.26
N ASN A 102 -15.72 13.44 6.00
CA ASN A 102 -16.89 12.78 5.39
C ASN A 102 -16.90 11.23 5.42
N MET A 103 -15.88 10.52 5.91
CA MET A 103 -15.85 9.04 5.95
C MET A 103 -15.38 8.48 7.31
N ARG A 104 -16.02 8.97 8.38
CA ARG A 104 -15.65 8.82 9.79
C ARG A 104 -15.67 7.40 10.40
N THR A 105 -15.63 6.33 9.62
CA THR A 105 -15.80 4.96 10.14
C THR A 105 -14.75 3.94 9.69
N VAL A 106 -13.80 4.30 8.81
CA VAL A 106 -12.96 3.30 8.13
C VAL A 106 -11.62 3.04 8.85
N SER A 107 -10.91 4.07 9.35
CA SER A 107 -9.49 3.86 9.73
C SER A 107 -9.24 3.13 11.06
N GLN A 108 -10.03 3.38 12.12
CA GLN A 108 -9.79 2.74 13.42
C GLN A 108 -10.36 1.31 13.49
N TYR A 109 -11.47 1.06 12.77
CA TYR A 109 -12.10 -0.26 12.74
C TYR A 109 -11.31 -1.24 11.88
N ASP A 110 -10.84 -0.82 10.70
CA ASP A 110 -10.02 -1.68 9.83
C ASP A 110 -8.66 -2.00 10.45
N LEU A 111 -8.09 -1.08 11.24
CA LEU A 111 -6.84 -1.29 11.94
C LEU A 111 -6.97 -2.33 13.06
N ALA A 112 -8.00 -2.20 13.89
CA ALA A 112 -8.30 -3.18 14.93
C ALA A 112 -8.65 -4.55 14.33
N GLN A 113 -9.41 -4.57 13.23
CA GLN A 113 -9.78 -5.79 12.53
C GLN A 113 -8.57 -6.50 11.91
N SER A 114 -7.66 -5.76 11.27
CA SER A 114 -6.38 -6.27 10.76
C SER A 114 -5.53 -6.92 11.86
N TYR A 115 -5.43 -6.28 13.03
CA TYR A 115 -4.69 -6.85 14.17
C TYR A 115 -5.37 -8.09 14.78
N ILE A 116 -6.70 -8.11 14.83
CA ILE A 116 -7.47 -9.26 15.33
C ILE A 116 -7.34 -10.45 14.37
N GLU A 117 -7.48 -10.22 13.05
CA GLU A 117 -7.33 -11.26 12.04
C GLU A 117 -5.89 -11.82 11.98
N LEU A 118 -4.88 -10.95 12.16
CA LEU A 118 -3.49 -11.40 12.32
C LEU A 118 -3.36 -12.27 13.59
N ALA A 119 -3.85 -11.78 14.73
CA ALA A 119 -3.70 -12.45 16.02
C ALA A 119 -4.40 -13.82 16.07
N ASP A 120 -5.64 -13.91 15.55
CA ASP A 120 -6.42 -15.16 15.50
C ASP A 120 -5.73 -16.22 14.65
N LYS A 121 -5.04 -15.80 13.58
CA LYS A 121 -4.33 -16.70 12.66
C LYS A 121 -3.00 -17.20 13.22
N TYR A 122 -2.32 -16.41 14.05
CA TYR A 122 -1.10 -16.83 14.77
C TYR A 122 -1.38 -17.75 15.97
N LEU A 123 -2.56 -17.63 16.60
CA LEU A 123 -2.95 -18.43 17.77
C LEU A 123 -3.56 -19.80 17.41
N ALA A 124 -3.82 -20.07 16.13
CA ALA A 124 -4.35 -21.34 15.64
C ALA A 124 -3.26 -22.39 15.32
N ILE A 125 -2.00 -22.13 15.68
CA ILE A 125 -0.83 -23.02 15.59
C ILE A 125 -0.49 -23.52 17.00
#